data_AF-A0A6M3KPY3-F1
#
_entry.id   AF-A0A6M3KPY3-F1
#
_cell.length_a   1.000
_cell.length_b   1.000
_cell.length_c   1.000
_cell.angle_alpha   90.00
_cell.angle_beta   90.00
_cell.angle_gamma   90.00
#
_symmetry.space_group_name_H-M   'P 1'
#
loop_
_entity.id
_entity.type
_entity.pdbx_description
1 polymer ?
#
loop_
_entity_poly.entity_id
_entity_poly.type
_entity_poly.pdbx_seq_one_letter_code
_entity_poly.pdbx_strand_id
1 'polypeptide(L)'
;MRARRTGGNTMVVESRYMEFDKVGDTGKTEVWNILSKSNGFILGQIKWYGAWRQYCFYPSPHCIFNIQCMDDIKKMINELRVQLRL
;
A
#
# COMPACT_ATOMS: atom_id res chain seq x y z
N MET A 1 23.37 -5.75 5.06
CA MET A 1 23.07 -6.10 3.66
C MET A 1 21.57 -6.27 3.48
N ARG A 2 20.88 -5.33 2.85
CA ARG A 2 19.61 -5.61 2.16
C ARG A 2 19.66 -4.85 0.84
N ALA A 3 19.74 -5.60 -0.25
CA ALA A 3 19.72 -5.08 -1.60
C ALA A 3 18.34 -4.45 -1.85
N ARG A 4 18.30 -3.16 -2.17
CA ARG A 4 17.15 -2.58 -2.88
C ARG A 4 17.47 -2.65 -4.37
N ARG A 5 16.88 -3.62 -5.05
CA ARG A 5 16.69 -3.58 -6.50
C ARG A 5 15.19 -3.76 -6.74
N THR A 6 14.59 -2.75 -7.36
CA THR A 6 13.76 -2.93 -8.56
C THR A 6 13.52 -1.56 -9.18
N GLY A 7 14.07 -1.37 -10.38
CA GLY A 7 13.61 -0.34 -11.31
C GLY A 7 12.28 -0.77 -11.94
N GLY A 8 11.44 0.21 -12.25
CA GLY A 8 10.14 0.01 -12.88
C GLY A 8 9.12 1.04 -12.37
N ASN A 9 9.24 2.28 -12.85
CA ASN A 9 8.32 3.42 -12.67
C ASN A 9 7.50 3.44 -11.35
N THR A 10 8.18 3.55 -10.21
CA THR A 10 7.52 3.60 -8.91
C THR A 10 6.88 4.98 -8.70
N MET A 11 5.59 5.12 -8.95
CA MET A 11 4.82 6.24 -8.41
C MET A 11 4.59 5.98 -6.92
N VAL A 12 5.40 6.62 -6.06
CA VAL A 12 5.37 6.44 -4.60
C VAL A 12 4.45 7.51 -4.00
N VAL A 13 3.41 7.09 -3.28
CA VAL A 13 2.69 8.03 -2.40
C VAL A 13 3.60 8.41 -1.25
N GLU A 14 4.01 9.68 -1.21
CA GLU A 14 4.73 10.22 -0.07
C GLU A 14 3.79 10.32 1.14
N SER A 15 4.23 9.74 2.27
CA SER A 15 3.55 9.84 3.56
C SER A 15 4.56 10.24 4.62
N ARG A 16 4.11 11.02 5.61
CA ARG A 16 4.94 11.41 6.76
C ARG A 16 5.24 10.21 7.68
N TYR A 17 4.29 9.31 7.85
CA TYR A 17 4.34 8.26 8.88
C TYR A 17 4.50 6.85 8.31
N MET A 18 4.22 6.66 7.02
CA MET A 18 4.13 5.33 6.42
C MET A 18 5.05 5.16 5.21
N GLU A 19 5.50 3.93 5.00
CA GLU A 19 6.16 3.46 3.79
C GLU A 19 5.26 2.39 3.13
N PHE A 20 5.18 2.41 1.81
CA PHE A 20 4.39 1.45 1.03
C PHE A 20 5.36 0.52 0.29
N ASP A 21 5.29 -0.78 0.58
CA ASP A 21 6.19 -1.78 0.03
C ASP A 21 5.42 -2.84 -0.76
N LYS A 22 5.71 -2.98 -2.06
CA LYS A 22 5.07 -3.98 -2.91
C LYS A 22 5.65 -5.35 -2.56
N VAL A 23 4.82 -6.23 -2.02
CA VAL A 23 5.25 -7.57 -1.57
C VAL A 23 4.88 -8.69 -2.53
N GLY A 24 4.01 -8.42 -3.51
CA GLY A 24 3.72 -9.38 -4.56
C GLY A 24 2.73 -8.86 -5.59
N ASP A 25 2.54 -9.65 -6.64
CA ASP A 25 1.48 -9.48 -7.62
C ASP A 25 1.01 -10.82 -8.18
N THR A 26 -0.17 -10.81 -8.78
CA THR A 26 -0.79 -11.96 -9.47
C THR A 26 -0.75 -11.80 -10.99
N GLY A 27 0.04 -10.86 -11.51
CA GLY A 27 -0.02 -10.40 -12.90
C GLY A 27 -1.24 -9.53 -13.25
N LYS A 28 -2.30 -9.54 -12.42
CA LYS A 28 -3.47 -8.65 -12.58
C LYS A 28 -3.64 -7.67 -11.44
N THR A 29 -3.25 -8.05 -10.23
CA THR A 29 -3.42 -7.23 -9.03
C THR A 29 -2.21 -7.35 -8.13
N GLU A 30 -1.91 -6.29 -7.41
CA GLU A 30 -0.75 -6.18 -6.54
C GLU A 30 -1.12 -6.33 -5.06
N VAL A 31 -0.14 -6.63 -4.22
CA VAL A 31 -0.28 -6.63 -2.77
C VAL A 31 0.80 -5.73 -2.19
N TRP A 32 0.39 -4.79 -1.36
CA TRP A 32 1.25 -3.78 -0.76
C TRP A 32 1.17 -3.85 0.76
N ASN A 33 2.32 -3.95 1.42
CA ASN A 33 2.42 -3.71 2.86
C ASN A 33 2.48 -2.21 3.15
N ILE A 34 1.83 -1.80 4.24
CA ILE A 34 1.99 -0.47 4.82
C ILE A 34 2.84 -0.64 6.07
N LEU A 35 4.02 -0.03 6.08
CA LEU A 35 4.95 -0.09 7.20
C LEU A 35 5.00 1.26 7.92
N SER A 36 5.10 1.22 9.24
CA SER A 36 5.42 2.40 10.04
C SER A 36 6.87 2.82 9.79
N LYS A 37 7.09 4.09 9.46
CA LYS A 37 8.45 4.64 9.30
C LYS A 37 9.24 4.68 10.62
N SER A 38 8.56 4.70 11.77
CA SER A 38 9.24 4.81 13.06
C SER A 38 9.93 3.51 13.51
N ASN A 39 9.35 2.36 13.20
CA ASN A 39 9.80 1.06 13.71
C ASN A 39 9.72 -0.09 12.70
N GLY A 40 9.31 0.16 11.45
CA GLY A 40 9.16 -0.85 10.42
C GLY A 40 8.01 -1.83 10.64
N PHE A 41 7.12 -1.59 11.61
CA PHE A 41 6.00 -2.47 11.90
C PHE A 41 4.97 -2.46 10.76
N ILE A 42 4.39 -3.61 10.43
CA ILE A 42 3.36 -3.73 9.38
C ILE A 42 2.02 -3.28 9.96
N LEU A 43 1.57 -2.10 9.54
CA LEU A 43 0.31 -1.47 9.95
C LEU A 43 -0.90 -2.08 9.23
N GLY A 44 -0.68 -2.74 8.10
CA GLY A 44 -1.70 -3.46 7.36
C GLY A 44 -1.29 -3.68 5.91
N GLN A 45 -2.26 -4.07 5.09
CA GLN A 45 -2.05 -4.37 3.68
C GLN A 45 -3.09 -3.69 2.80
N ILE A 46 -2.68 -3.24 1.61
CA ILE A 46 -3.58 -2.91 0.52
C ILE A 46 -3.57 -4.08 -0.46
N LYS A 47 -4.74 -4.66 -0.73
CA LYS A 47 -4.90 -5.76 -1.67
C LYS A 47 -6.29 -5.76 -2.30
N TRP A 48 -6.41 -6.46 -3.42
CA TRP A 48 -7.67 -6.56 -4.15
C TRP A 48 -8.73 -7.32 -3.36
N TYR A 49 -9.89 -6.70 -3.18
CA TYR A 49 -11.07 -7.36 -2.66
C TYR A 49 -12.02 -7.74 -3.80
N GLY A 50 -12.02 -9.03 -4.14
CA GLY A 50 -12.71 -9.56 -5.32
C GLY A 50 -14.20 -9.25 -5.37
N ALA A 51 -14.90 -9.32 -4.22
CA ALA A 51 -16.35 -9.10 -4.16
C ALA A 51 -16.76 -7.68 -4.57
N TRP A 52 -15.93 -6.68 -4.27
CA TRP A 52 -16.19 -5.28 -4.64
C TRP A 52 -15.41 -4.82 -5.87
N ARG A 53 -14.52 -5.67 -6.38
CA ARG A 53 -13.65 -5.37 -7.52
C ARG A 53 -12.88 -4.06 -7.33
N GLN A 54 -12.29 -3.89 -6.16
CA GLN A 54 -11.47 -2.72 -5.82
C GLN A 54 -10.36 -3.09 -4.83
N TYR A 55 -9.30 -2.28 -4.78
CA TYR A 55 -8.32 -2.36 -3.71
C TYR A 55 -8.93 -1.88 -2.40
N CYS A 56 -8.69 -2.62 -1.33
CA CYS A 56 -9.11 -2.26 0.01
C CYS A 56 -7.93 -2.30 0.95
N PHE A 57 -8.00 -1.45 1.98
CA PHE A 57 -7.06 -1.49 3.10
C PHE A 57 -7.53 -2.49 4.16
N TYR A 58 -6.62 -3.38 4.54
CA TYR A 58 -6.78 -4.38 5.58
C TYR A 58 -5.84 -4.03 6.73
N PRO A 59 -6.32 -3.35 7.78
CA PRO A 59 -5.48 -2.97 8.91
C PRO A 59 -5.00 -4.20 9.68
N SER A 60 -3.79 -4.10 10.22
CA SER A 60 -3.35 -5.02 11.27
C SER A 60 -4.25 -4.87 12.50
N PRO A 61 -4.44 -5.94 13.31
CA PRO A 61 -5.23 -5.86 14.53
C PRO A 61 -4.76 -4.73 15.45
N HIS A 62 -5.71 -4.07 16.12
CA HIS A 62 -5.46 -3.00 17.10
C HIS A 62 -4.73 -1.76 16.55
N CYS A 63 -4.68 -1.57 15.23
CA CYS A 63 -4.17 -0.35 14.62
C CYS A 63 -5.26 0.73 14.52
N ILE A 64 -4.91 1.97 14.86
CA ILE A 64 -5.77 3.15 14.74
C ILE A 64 -5.05 4.16 13.85
N PHE A 65 -5.77 4.75 12.91
CA PHE A 65 -5.23 5.69 11.93
C PHE A 65 -5.84 7.07 12.15
N ASN A 66 -4.99 8.09 12.20
CA ASN A 66 -5.47 9.47 12.17
C ASN A 66 -5.91 9.85 10.74
N ILE A 67 -6.49 11.03 10.60
CA ILE A 67 -7.02 11.49 9.30
C ILE A 67 -5.96 11.55 8.21
N GLN A 68 -4.75 12.04 8.52
CA GLN A 68 -3.65 12.12 7.56
C GLN A 68 -3.24 10.73 7.03
N CYS A 69 -3.13 9.74 7.92
CA CYS A 69 -2.79 8.38 7.49
C CYS A 69 -3.91 7.78 6.64
N MET A 70 -5.17 8.03 6.98
CA MET A 70 -6.29 7.57 6.15
C MET A 70 -6.27 8.20 4.76
N ASP A 71 -5.94 9.49 4.66
CA ASP A 71 -5.81 10.19 3.38
C ASP A 71 -4.66 9.66 2.52
N ASP A 72 -3.50 9.40 3.13
CA ASP A 72 -2.34 8.81 2.46
C ASP A 72 -2.68 7.39 1.92
N ILE A 73 -3.36 6.56 2.73
CA ILE A 73 -3.82 5.22 2.33
C ILE A 73 -4.83 5.31 1.19
N LYS A 74 -5.80 6.22 1.30
CA LYS A 74 -6.81 6.46 0.25
C LYS A 74 -6.14 6.89 -1.06
N LYS A 75 -5.15 7.77 -1.00
CA LYS A 75 -4.37 8.20 -2.16
C LYS A 75 -3.69 7.01 -2.82
N MET A 76 -3.03 6.14 -2.05
CA MET A 76 -2.40 4.92 -2.57
C MET A 76 -3.41 3.99 -3.27
N ILE A 77 -4.59 3.77 -2.68
CA ILE A 77 -5.66 2.97 -3.30
C ILE A 77 -6.12 3.57 -4.65
N ASN A 78 -6.23 4.90 -4.73
CA ASN A 78 -6.63 5.57 -5.96
C ASN A 78 -5.58 5.42 -7.07
N GLU A 79 -4.28 5.51 -6.75
CA GLU A 79 -3.20 5.28 -7.72
C GLU A 79 -3.26 3.86 -8.31
N LEU A 80 -3.42 2.85 -7.45
CA LEU A 80 -3.54 1.45 -7.89
C LEU A 80 -4.77 1.23 -8.79
N ARG A 81 -5.86 1.95 -8.54
CA ARG A 81 -7.05 1.90 -9.40
C ARG A 81 -6.79 2.49 -10.79
N VAL A 82 -6.01 3.58 -10.89
CA VAL A 82 -5.65 4.19 -12.17
C VAL A 82 -4.79 3.24 -12.99
N GLN A 83 -3.81 2.57 -12.36
CA GLN A 83 -2.95 1.59 -13.03
C GLN A 83 -3.71 0.41 -13.62
N LEU A 84 -4.75 -0.11 -12.96
CA LEU A 84 -5.57 -1.21 -13.48
C LEU A 84 -6.45 -0.86 -14.69
N ARG A 85 -6.60 0.43 -15.01
CA ARG A 85 -7.41 0.91 -16.14
C ARG A 85 -6.58 1.16 -17.41
N LEU A 86 -5.26 1.08 -17.31
CA LEU A 86 -4.31 1.24 -18.40
C LEU A 86 -3.80 -0.14 -18.83
#